data_AF-A0A1D9H619-F1
#
_entry.id   AF-A0A1D9H619-F1
#
_cell.length_a   1.000
_cell.length_b   1.000
_cell.length_c   1.000
_cell.angle_alpha   90.00
_cell.angle_beta   90.00
_cell.angle_gamma   90.00
#
_symmetry.space_group_name_H-M   'P 1'
#
loop_
_entity.id
_entity.type
_entity.pdbx_description
1 polymer ?
#
loop_
_entity_poly.entity_id
_entity_poly.type
_entity_poly.pdbx_seq_one_letter_code
_entity_poly.pdbx_strand_id
1 'polypeptide(L)'
;MTDNIKADGAGAEFLAFRLGREEYGVDILKVQEIRGYETVTQIANAPAYLKGVINLRGIIVPIIDLRIKFSQAAVSYDQYTVVIIVDLHDRTTGIVVDGVSDVLTLAPAQIKAAPLMSGDMDTDYIRGLGSIEDRMLILVDIERLLDTEELAALDAAAAA
;
A
#
# COMPACT_ATOMS: atom_id res chain seq x y z
N MET A 1 13.09 10.35 43.34
CA MET A 1 13.66 10.42 41.98
C MET A 1 12.68 9.67 41.10
N THR A 2 11.71 10.38 40.54
CA THR A 2 10.55 9.78 39.90
C THR A 2 10.90 9.52 38.44
N ASP A 3 10.93 8.26 38.03
CA ASP A 3 11.17 7.84 36.64
C ASP A 3 10.02 8.33 35.75
N ASN A 4 10.32 9.41 35.02
CA ASN A 4 9.46 9.96 33.99
C ASN A 4 9.75 9.21 32.69
N ILE A 5 9.18 8.02 32.53
CA ILE A 5 9.11 7.37 31.22
C ILE A 5 8.12 8.18 30.39
N LYS A 6 8.66 9.14 29.62
CA LYS A 6 7.96 9.75 28.49
C LYS A 6 7.42 8.60 27.64
N ALA A 7 6.09 8.52 27.51
CA ALA A 7 5.50 7.85 26.36
C ALA A 7 6.15 8.46 25.12
N ASP A 8 6.86 7.64 24.37
CA ASP A 8 7.64 8.08 23.22
C ASP A 8 6.68 8.70 22.20
N GLY A 9 6.71 10.04 22.11
CA GLY A 9 5.92 10.83 21.18
C GLY A 9 6.49 10.78 19.76
N ALA A 10 7.07 9.66 19.33
CA ALA A 10 7.47 9.45 17.96
C ALA A 10 6.21 9.24 17.12
N GLY A 11 5.87 10.22 16.29
CA GLY A 11 4.81 10.06 15.30
C GLY A 11 5.13 8.87 14.38
N ALA A 12 4.09 8.20 13.89
CA ALA A 12 4.26 7.13 12.92
C ALA A 12 4.56 7.73 11.55
N GLU A 13 5.53 7.17 10.85
CA GLU A 13 5.94 7.63 9.52
C GLU A 13 5.19 6.85 8.44
N PHE A 14 4.60 7.59 7.51
CA PHE A 14 3.83 7.03 6.41
C PHE A 14 4.38 7.52 5.09
N LEU A 15 4.54 6.59 4.14
CA LEU A 15 4.75 6.94 2.75
C LEU A 15 3.41 7.36 2.14
N ALA A 16 3.29 8.63 1.79
CA ALA A 16 2.15 9.16 1.08
C ALA A 16 2.27 8.84 -0.41
N PHE A 17 1.22 8.27 -0.99
CA PHE A 17 1.13 7.99 -2.42
C PHE A 17 -0.25 8.36 -2.94
N ARG A 18 -0.33 8.61 -4.24
CA ARG A 18 -1.56 9.04 -4.90
C ARG A 18 -2.18 7.90 -5.69
N LEU A 19 -3.50 7.82 -5.60
CA LEU A 19 -4.33 6.96 -6.42
C LEU A 19 -5.50 7.80 -6.98
N GLY A 20 -5.43 8.13 -8.27
CA GLY A 20 -6.35 9.05 -8.93
C GLY A 20 -6.33 10.44 -8.28
N ARG A 21 -7.40 10.76 -7.56
CA ARG A 21 -7.60 12.06 -6.89
C ARG A 21 -7.39 12.00 -5.37
N GLU A 22 -7.16 10.82 -4.82
CA GLU A 22 -7.06 10.59 -3.39
C GLU A 22 -5.60 10.32 -3.00
N GLU A 23 -5.23 10.75 -1.80
CA GLU A 23 -3.93 10.46 -1.18
C GLU A 23 -4.09 9.37 -0.12
N TYR A 24 -3.24 8.36 -0.23
CA TYR A 24 -3.18 7.22 0.67
C TYR A 24 -1.84 7.20 1.38
N GLY A 25 -1.83 6.61 2.58
CA GLY A 25 -0.63 6.44 3.40
C GLY A 25 -0.43 4.97 3.74
N VAL A 26 0.77 4.45 3.47
CA VAL A 26 1.22 3.15 3.97
C VAL A 26 2.34 3.37 4.97
N ASP A 27 2.43 2.50 5.98
CA ASP A 27 3.50 2.54 6.97
C ASP A 27 4.86 2.43 6.28
N ILE A 28 5.76 3.39 6.53
CA ILE A 28 7.09 3.40 5.90
C ILE A 28 7.89 2.14 6.24
N LEU A 29 7.64 1.54 7.41
CA LEU A 29 8.34 0.34 7.88
C LEU A 29 8.00 -0.90 7.04
N LYS A 30 6.88 -0.86 6.31
CA LYS A 30 6.47 -1.93 5.38
C LYS A 30 7.03 -1.72 3.98
N VAL A 31 7.60 -0.55 3.67
CA VAL A 31 8.13 -0.24 2.34
C VAL A 31 9.59 -0.69 2.25
N GLN A 32 9.88 -1.62 1.33
CA GLN A 32 11.23 -2.08 1.04
C GLN A 32 11.96 -1.14 0.07
N GLU A 33 11.33 -0.86 -1.08
CA GLU A 33 11.87 0.05 -2.10
C GLU A 33 10.76 0.59 -3.01
N ILE A 34 11.05 1.69 -3.72
CA ILE A 34 10.17 2.28 -4.72
C ILE A 34 10.87 2.21 -6.07
N ARG A 35 10.17 1.71 -7.09
CA ARG A 35 10.70 1.54 -8.45
C ARG A 35 9.80 2.17 -9.48
N GLY A 36 10.37 2.54 -10.63
CA GLY A 36 9.57 2.89 -11.80
C GLY A 36 8.75 1.70 -12.28
N TYR A 37 7.59 1.96 -12.89
CA TYR A 37 6.80 0.91 -13.50
C TYR A 37 7.51 0.29 -14.70
N GLU A 38 7.86 -1.00 -14.59
CA GLU A 38 8.51 -1.78 -15.66
C GLU A 38 7.57 -2.85 -16.21
N THR A 39 7.96 -3.49 -17.32
CA THR A 39 7.20 -4.59 -17.90
C THR A 39 7.14 -5.78 -16.93
N VAL A 40 5.93 -6.19 -16.57
CA VAL A 40 5.69 -7.34 -15.71
C VAL A 40 5.40 -8.60 -16.54
N THR A 41 5.75 -9.77 -16.01
CA THR A 41 5.40 -11.05 -16.61
C THR A 41 3.96 -11.38 -16.24
N GLN A 42 3.05 -11.33 -17.22
CA GLN A 42 1.64 -11.58 -17.00
C GLN A 42 1.38 -13.06 -16.67
N ILE A 43 0.48 -13.30 -15.71
CA ILE A 43 0.03 -14.65 -15.34
C ILE A 43 -1.31 -14.91 -16.01
N ALA A 44 -1.42 -16.04 -16.71
CA ALA A 44 -2.67 -16.47 -17.33
C ALA A 44 -3.72 -16.81 -16.26
N ASN A 45 -4.98 -16.43 -16.50
CA ASN A 45 -6.13 -16.64 -15.59
C ASN A 45 -6.03 -15.94 -14.23
N ALA A 46 -5.10 -14.99 -14.06
CA ALA A 46 -5.06 -14.17 -12.87
C ALA A 46 -6.17 -13.09 -12.86
N PRO A 47 -6.61 -12.64 -11.68
CA PRO A 47 -7.52 -11.52 -11.55
C PRO A 47 -6.95 -10.24 -12.18
N ALA A 48 -7.82 -9.37 -12.70
CA ALA A 48 -7.41 -8.15 -13.38
C ALA A 48 -6.55 -7.19 -12.52
N TYR A 49 -6.74 -7.23 -11.18
CA TYR A 49 -5.94 -6.45 -10.24
C TYR A 49 -4.51 -6.98 -10.11
N LEU A 50 -4.24 -8.25 -10.41
CA LEU A 50 -2.90 -8.80 -10.49
C LEU A 50 -2.36 -8.58 -11.90
N LYS A 51 -1.38 -7.69 -12.03
CA LYS A 51 -0.74 -7.44 -13.33
C LYS A 51 0.19 -8.57 -13.76
N GLY A 52 0.76 -9.27 -12.79
CA GLY A 52 1.68 -10.36 -13.02
C GLY A 52 2.73 -10.43 -11.93
N VAL A 53 3.93 -10.85 -12.30
CA VAL A 53 5.10 -10.94 -11.42
C VAL A 53 6.32 -10.26 -12.03
N ILE A 54 7.24 -9.82 -11.19
CA ILE A 54 8.58 -9.36 -11.60
C ILE A 54 9.64 -10.19 -10.89
N ASN A 55 10.83 -10.26 -11.48
CA ASN A 55 11.98 -10.82 -10.80
C ASN A 55 12.76 -9.70 -10.12
N LEU A 56 12.71 -9.67 -8.79
CA LEU A 56 13.46 -8.73 -7.97
C LEU A 56 14.61 -9.47 -7.30
N ARG A 57 15.83 -9.28 -7.81
CA ARG A 57 17.07 -9.88 -7.26
C ARG A 57 17.00 -11.42 -7.10
N GLY A 58 16.32 -12.10 -8.01
CA GLY A 58 16.13 -13.55 -7.98
C GLY A 58 14.86 -14.00 -7.25
N ILE A 59 14.11 -13.08 -6.63
CA ILE A 59 12.84 -13.37 -5.96
C ILE A 59 11.69 -12.98 -6.88
N ILE A 60 10.69 -13.86 -7.01
CA ILE A 60 9.47 -13.57 -7.77
C ILE A 60 8.56 -12.72 -6.88
N VAL A 61 8.30 -11.48 -7.31
CA VAL A 61 7.45 -10.54 -6.59
C VAL A 61 6.16 -10.32 -7.38
N PRO A 62 4.98 -10.65 -6.83
CA PRO A 62 3.70 -10.34 -7.46
C PRO A 62 3.46 -8.83 -7.50
N ILE A 63 2.89 -8.36 -8.61
CA ILE A 63 2.59 -6.95 -8.86
C ILE A 63 1.09 -6.75 -8.97
N ILE A 64 0.56 -5.93 -8.07
CA ILE A 64 -0.87 -5.65 -7.94
C ILE A 64 -1.13 -4.20 -8.27
N ASP A 65 -2.06 -3.96 -9.18
CA ASP A 65 -2.50 -2.62 -9.53
C ASP A 65 -3.61 -2.18 -8.57
N LEU A 66 -3.27 -1.31 -7.61
CA LEU A 66 -4.25 -0.79 -6.66
C LEU A 66 -5.33 0.02 -7.34
N ARG A 67 -5.08 0.59 -8.51
CA ARG A 67 -6.10 1.37 -9.24
C ARG A 67 -7.22 0.46 -9.71
N ILE A 68 -6.88 -0.73 -10.17
CA ILE A 68 -7.85 -1.76 -10.54
C ILE A 68 -8.52 -2.32 -9.29
N LYS A 69 -7.76 -2.61 -8.23
CA LYS A 69 -8.30 -3.14 -6.97
C LYS A 69 -9.31 -2.19 -6.30
N PHE A 70 -9.06 -0.89 -6.36
CA PHE A 70 -9.95 0.16 -5.83
C PHE A 70 -11.02 0.60 -6.86
N SER A 71 -11.15 -0.10 -7.99
CA SER A 71 -12.12 0.23 -9.04
C SER A 71 -12.04 1.68 -9.54
N GLN A 72 -10.84 2.24 -9.61
CA GLN A 72 -10.61 3.59 -10.13
C GLN A 72 -11.00 3.64 -11.62
N ALA A 73 -11.90 4.56 -11.97
CA ALA A 73 -12.48 4.67 -13.31
C ALA A 73 -11.47 5.02 -14.42
N ALA A 74 -10.30 5.57 -14.06
CA ALA A 74 -9.27 6.01 -15.00
C ALA A 74 -7.90 5.48 -14.57
N VAL A 75 -7.49 4.35 -15.12
CA VAL A 75 -6.14 3.80 -14.94
C VAL A 75 -5.26 4.30 -16.09
N SER A 76 -4.47 5.33 -15.86
CA SER A 76 -3.46 5.81 -16.82
C SER A 76 -2.06 5.40 -16.35
N TYR A 77 -1.30 4.78 -17.26
CA TYR A 77 0.12 4.52 -17.04
C TYR A 77 0.91 5.67 -17.65
N ASP A 78 1.57 6.45 -16.81
CA ASP A 78 2.42 7.55 -17.21
C ASP A 78 3.83 7.40 -16.59
N GLN A 79 4.70 8.36 -16.84
CA GLN A 79 6.06 8.38 -16.29
C GLN A 79 6.11 8.55 -14.76
N TYR A 80 5.00 8.89 -14.12
CA TYR A 80 4.89 9.05 -12.67
C TYR A 80 4.42 7.75 -12.00
N THR A 81 3.92 6.80 -12.78
CA THR A 81 3.51 5.48 -12.29
C THR A 81 4.71 4.74 -11.72
N VAL A 82 4.60 4.40 -10.45
CA VAL A 82 5.64 3.71 -9.69
C VAL A 82 5.08 2.44 -9.05
N VAL A 83 5.99 1.52 -8.80
CA VAL A 83 5.74 0.30 -8.04
C VAL A 83 6.39 0.46 -6.68
N ILE A 84 5.59 0.39 -5.63
CA ILE A 84 6.07 0.35 -4.25
C ILE A 84 6.19 -1.12 -3.87
N ILE A 85 7.40 -1.56 -3.54
CA ILE A 85 7.65 -2.91 -3.03
C ILE A 85 7.41 -2.87 -1.53
N VAL A 86 6.45 -3.67 -1.06
CA VAL A 86 6.07 -3.79 0.34
C VAL A 86 6.40 -5.18 0.87
N ASP A 87 6.77 -5.22 2.14
CA ASP A 87 7.04 -6.44 2.89
C ASP A 87 5.91 -6.73 3.86
N LEU A 88 5.34 -7.92 3.74
CA LEU A 88 4.25 -8.42 4.57
C LEU A 88 4.75 -9.65 5.32
N HIS A 89 5.55 -9.45 6.38
CA HIS A 89 6.12 -10.49 7.25
C HIS A 89 6.93 -11.58 6.52
N ASP A 90 6.27 -12.50 5.81
CA ASP A 90 6.88 -13.64 5.13
C ASP A 90 6.81 -13.52 3.59
N ARG A 91 6.21 -12.44 3.05
CA ARG A 91 6.04 -12.26 1.60
C ARG A 91 6.36 -10.84 1.16
N THR A 92 6.99 -10.71 0.00
CA THR A 92 7.24 -9.43 -0.67
C THR A 92 6.23 -9.26 -1.79
N THR A 93 5.58 -8.11 -1.88
CA THR A 93 4.59 -7.81 -2.92
C THR A 93 4.80 -6.40 -3.44
N GLY A 94 4.63 -6.18 -4.74
CA GLY A 94 4.67 -4.86 -5.33
C GLY A 94 3.27 -4.33 -5.58
N ILE A 95 3.04 -3.07 -5.25
CA ILE A 95 1.80 -2.35 -5.53
C ILE A 95 2.06 -1.23 -6.53
N VAL A 96 1.23 -1.16 -7.57
CA VAL A 96 1.28 -0.09 -8.57
C VAL A 96 0.40 1.05 -8.14
N VAL A 97 0.96 2.26 -8.13
CA VAL A 97 0.31 3.51 -7.75
C VAL A 97 0.61 4.59 -8.80
N ASP A 98 -0.14 5.70 -8.79
CA ASP A 98 0.06 6.78 -9.77
C ASP A 98 1.30 7.63 -9.47
N GLY A 99 1.79 7.60 -8.25
CA GLY A 99 2.97 8.34 -7.83
C GLY A 99 3.12 8.33 -6.32
N VAL A 100 4.35 8.46 -5.85
CA VAL A 100 4.64 8.76 -4.44
C VAL A 100 4.69 10.27 -4.26
N SER A 101 4.06 10.76 -3.20
CA SER A 101 4.08 12.17 -2.83
C SER A 101 5.33 12.44 -1.99
N ASP A 102 5.30 12.10 -0.70
CA ASP A 102 6.39 12.34 0.26
C ASP A 102 6.25 11.37 1.46
N VAL A 103 7.25 11.34 2.35
CA VAL A 103 7.12 10.68 3.66
C VAL A 103 6.62 11.69 4.69
N LEU A 104 5.57 11.33 5.41
CA LEU A 104 4.91 12.19 6.40
C LEU A 104 4.89 11.52 7.76
N THR A 105 5.31 12.26 8.79
CA THR A 105 5.22 11.83 10.18
C THR A 105 3.92 12.31 10.79
N LEU A 106 3.05 11.39 11.19
CA LEU A 106 1.77 11.69 11.82
C LEU A 106 1.82 11.35 13.32
N ALA A 107 1.57 12.36 14.15
CA ALA A 107 1.35 12.12 15.58
C ALA A 107 0.03 11.35 15.77
N PRO A 108 -0.09 10.53 16.83
CA PRO A 108 -1.33 9.79 17.12
C PRO A 108 -2.57 10.68 17.20
N ALA A 109 -2.43 11.93 17.64
CA ALA A 109 -3.52 12.91 17.71
C ALA A 109 -4.00 13.40 16.32
N GLN A 110 -3.18 13.25 15.28
CA GLN A 110 -3.51 13.62 13.90
C GLN A 110 -4.19 12.47 13.15
N ILE A 111 -4.15 11.26 13.70
CA ILE A 111 -4.79 10.07 13.14
C ILE A 111 -6.18 9.95 13.75
N LYS A 112 -7.20 10.14 12.92
CA LYS A 112 -8.59 9.92 13.30
C LYS A 112 -9.00 8.52 12.87
N ALA A 113 -9.88 7.89 13.63
CA ALA A 113 -10.51 6.65 13.20
C ALA A 113 -11.25 6.91 11.88
N ALA A 114 -11.20 5.95 10.96
CA ALA A 114 -11.96 6.03 9.73
C ALA A 114 -13.45 6.13 10.09
N PRO A 115 -14.20 7.10 9.54
CA PRO A 115 -15.65 7.07 9.66
C PRO A 115 -16.12 5.75 9.05
N LEU A 116 -17.04 5.06 9.71
CA LEU A 116 -17.72 3.90 9.14
C LEU A 116 -18.43 4.34 7.86
N MET A 117 -17.74 4.24 6.72
CA MET A 117 -18.32 4.59 5.43
C MET A 117 -19.33 3.49 5.11
N SER A 118 -20.60 3.86 5.25
CA SER A 118 -21.73 2.98 4.98
C SER A 118 -21.90 2.85 3.48
N GLY A 119 -21.25 1.85 2.88
CA GLY A 119 -21.47 1.48 1.48
C GLY A 119 -20.37 0.58 0.96
N ASP A 120 -20.74 -0.62 0.50
CA ASP A 120 -20.13 -1.65 -0.37
C ASP A 120 -18.60 -1.75 -0.62
N MET A 121 -17.76 -0.87 -0.06
CA MET A 121 -16.33 -1.01 -0.04
C MET A 121 -15.95 -1.74 1.24
N ASP A 122 -15.25 -2.86 1.10
CA ASP A 122 -14.60 -3.58 2.19
C ASP A 122 -13.64 -2.63 2.93
N THR A 123 -14.13 -1.84 3.89
CA THR A 123 -13.32 -0.86 4.64
C THR A 123 -12.39 -1.50 5.66
N ASP A 124 -12.29 -2.84 5.68
CA ASP A 124 -11.56 -3.60 6.70
C ASP A 124 -10.02 -3.39 6.64
N TYR A 125 -9.53 -2.89 5.52
CA TYR A 125 -8.14 -2.50 5.32
C TYR A 125 -7.86 -1.02 5.67
N ILE A 126 -8.87 -0.20 5.97
CA ILE A 126 -8.63 1.22 6.30
C ILE A 126 -8.31 1.34 7.79
N ARG A 127 -7.08 1.74 8.11
CA ARG A 127 -6.61 1.92 9.49
C ARG A 127 -7.12 3.22 10.10
N GLY A 128 -7.27 4.27 9.30
CA GLY A 128 -7.72 5.59 9.75
C GLY A 128 -7.55 6.68 8.71
N LEU A 129 -7.83 7.91 9.12
CA LEU A 129 -7.59 9.12 8.33
C LEU A 129 -6.55 9.99 9.04
N GLY A 130 -5.41 10.21 8.41
CA GLY A 130 -4.41 11.17 8.83
C GLY A 130 -4.75 12.57 8.31
N SER A 131 -4.63 13.59 9.16
CA SER A 131 -4.75 14.98 8.72
C SER A 131 -3.52 15.78 9.11
N ILE A 132 -2.85 16.36 8.11
CA ILE A 132 -1.62 17.15 8.28
C ILE A 132 -1.67 18.35 7.33
N GLU A 133 -1.53 19.56 7.86
CA GLU A 133 -1.45 20.80 7.07
C GLU A 133 -2.54 20.90 5.97
N ASP A 134 -3.80 20.64 6.34
CA ASP A 134 -4.97 20.61 5.46
C ASP A 134 -5.00 19.50 4.37
N ARG A 135 -4.00 18.62 4.36
CA ARG A 135 -4.01 17.38 3.56
C ARG A 135 -4.71 16.27 4.34
N MET A 136 -5.49 15.48 3.62
CA MET A 136 -6.14 14.28 4.13
C MET A 136 -5.47 13.05 3.53
N LEU A 137 -4.99 12.15 4.39
CA LEU A 137 -4.39 10.89 3.99
C LEU A 137 -5.23 9.73 4.49
N ILE A 138 -5.58 8.83 3.59
CA ILE A 138 -6.26 7.59 3.94
C ILE A 138 -5.19 6.58 4.34
N LEU A 139 -5.11 6.25 5.63
CA LEU A 139 -4.13 5.29 6.14
C LEU A 139 -4.63 3.88 5.87
N VAL A 140 -3.84 3.12 5.11
CA VAL A 140 -4.19 1.78 4.64
C VAL A 140 -3.33 0.75 5.35
N ASP A 141 -3.97 -0.28 5.87
CA ASP A 141 -3.32 -1.50 6.30
C ASP A 141 -3.06 -2.37 5.06
N ILE A 142 -1.83 -2.28 4.56
CA ILE A 142 -1.40 -2.99 3.36
C ILE A 142 -1.40 -4.51 3.55
N GLU A 143 -1.24 -4.98 4.79
CA GLU A 143 -1.25 -6.41 5.10
C GLU A 143 -2.65 -6.94 4.89
N ARG A 144 -3.66 -6.29 5.48
CA ARG A 144 -5.08 -6.66 5.29
C ARG A 144 -5.55 -6.45 3.85
N LEU A 145 -5.10 -5.38 3.22
CA LEU A 145 -5.47 -5.09 1.83
C LEU A 145 -5.01 -6.22 0.90
N LEU A 146 -3.81 -6.75 1.14
CA LEU A 146 -3.19 -7.79 0.31
C LEU A 146 -3.44 -9.21 0.85
N ASP A 147 -4.07 -9.35 2.01
CA ASP A 147 -4.46 -10.64 2.58
C ASP A 147 -5.70 -11.19 1.85
N THR A 148 -5.50 -11.55 0.59
CA THR A 148 -6.49 -12.22 -0.25
C THR A 148 -6.02 -13.65 -0.48
N GLU A 149 -6.92 -14.63 -0.37
CA GLU A 149 -6.61 -16.06 -0.58
C GLU A 149 -5.91 -16.31 -1.94
N GLU A 150 -6.20 -15.46 -2.92
CA GLU A 150 -5.62 -15.49 -4.26
C GLU A 150 -4.13 -15.12 -4.29
N LEU A 151 -3.67 -14.18 -3.46
CA LEU A 151 -2.23 -13.91 -3.29
C LEU A 151 -1.52 -15.09 -2.62
N ALA A 152 -2.15 -15.65 -1.58
CA ALA A 152 -1.58 -16.78 -0.85
C ALA A 152 -1.38 -18.01 -1.78
N ALA A 153 -2.30 -18.23 -2.71
CA ALA A 153 -2.19 -19.30 -3.71
C ALA A 153 -1.07 -19.06 -4.74
N LEU A 154 -0.83 -17.81 -5.12
CA LEU A 154 0.24 -17.44 -6.06
C LEU A 154 1.63 -17.56 -5.44
N ASP A 155 1.78 -17.20 -4.18
CA ASP A 155 3.02 -17.40 -3.43
C ASP A 155 3.40 -18.90 -3.39
N ALA A 156 2.41 -19.77 -3.13
CA ALA A 156 2.63 -21.22 -3.13
C ALA A 156 3.04 -21.77 -4.50
N ALA A 157 2.54 -21.18 -5.59
CA ALA A 157 2.92 -21.56 -6.95
C ALA A 157 4.28 -21.01 -7.39
N ALA A 158 4.70 -19.86 -6.88
CA ALA A 158 6.00 -19.24 -7.18
C ALA A 158 7.16 -19.85 -6.37
N ALA A 159 6.87 -20.48 -5.23
CA ALA A 159 7.83 -21.16 -4.37
C ALA A 159 8.07 -22.65 -4.74
N ALA A 160 7.35 -23.19 -5.73
CA ALA A 160 7.44 -24.57 -6.21
C ALA A 160 8.32 -24.71 -7.46
#